data_AF-A0A972QGT1-F1
#
_entry.id   AF-A0A972QGT1-F1
#
_cell.length_a   1.000
_cell.length_b   1.000
_cell.length_c   1.000
_cell.angle_alpha   90.00
_cell.angle_beta   90.00
_cell.angle_gamma   90.00
#
_symmetry.space_group_name_H-M   'P 1'
#
loop_
_entity.id
_entity.type
_entity.pdbx_description
1 polymer ?
#
loop_
_entity_poly.entity_id
_entity_poly.type
_entity_poly.pdbx_seq_one_letter_code
_entity_poly.pdbx_strand_id
1 'polypeptide(L)' 'MFRPRAAMLTLYGDYVLHKGGEIGIGSLVRLLSNFGLSEQAIRSAVSRMC' A
#
# COMPACT_ATOMS: atom_id res chain seq x y z
N MET A 1 6.07 -12.31 -8.23
CA MET A 1 5.10 -12.23 -7.11
C MET A 1 5.30 -10.88 -6.41
N PHE A 2 4.28 -10.02 -6.33
CA PHE A 2 4.40 -8.70 -5.71
C PHE A 2 4.57 -8.82 -4.19
N ARG A 3 5.53 -8.08 -3.61
CA ARG A 3 5.74 -8.01 -2.15
C ARG A 3 4.95 -6.81 -1.61
N PRO A 4 3.94 -7.01 -0.73
CA PRO A 4 3.05 -5.92 -0.31
C PRO A 4 3.80 -4.70 0.26
N ARG A 5 4.80 -4.92 1.12
CA ARG A 5 5.59 -3.83 1.75
C ARG A 5 6.34 -2.99 0.71
N ALA A 6 6.96 -3.64 -0.28
CA ALA A 6 7.72 -2.96 -1.33
C ALA A 6 6.78 -2.16 -2.25
N ALA A 7 5.62 -2.72 -2.59
CA ALA A 7 4.60 -2.01 -3.37
C ALA A 7 4.08 -0.76 -2.63
N MET A 8 3.83 -0.86 -1.32
CA MET A 8 3.41 0.26 -0.48
C MET A 8 4.48 1.37 -0.41
N LEU A 9 5.74 1.00 -0.17
CA LEU A 9 6.84 1.97 -0.10
C LEU A 9 7.05 2.70 -1.43
N THR A 10 6.97 1.97 -2.55
CA THR A 10 7.06 2.55 -3.89
C THR A 10 5.92 3.54 -4.13
N LEU A 11 4.67 3.13 -3.88
CA LEU A 11 3.50 3.99 -4.02
C LEU A 11 3.59 5.24 -3.12
N TYR A 12 4.01 5.06 -1.86
CA TYR A 12 4.10 6.15 -0.92
C TYR A 12 5.19 7.15 -1.32
N GLY A 13 6.38 6.68 -1.69
CA GLY A 13 7.48 7.53 -2.14
C GLY A 13 7.15 8.28 -3.43
N ASP A 14 6.70 7.56 -4.46
CA ASP A 14 6.51 8.12 -5.80
C ASP A 14 5.28 9.03 -5.93
N TYR A 15 4.25 8.83 -5.11
CA TYR A 15 2.97 9.54 -5.27
C TYR A 15 2.49 10.29 -4.03
N VAL A 16 2.52 9.66 -2.86
CA VAL A 16 1.90 10.22 -1.65
C VAL A 16 2.79 11.30 -1.04
N LEU A 17 4.09 11.02 -0.89
CA LEU A 17 5.08 11.92 -0.31
C LEU A 17 5.25 13.19 -1.15
N HIS A 18 5.36 13.04 -2.48
CA HIS A 18 5.49 14.19 -3.39
C HIS A 18 4.30 15.14 -3.38
N LYS A 19 3.12 14.67 -2.97
CA LYS A 19 1.92 15.48 -2.85
C LYS A 19 1.66 15.98 -1.42
N GLY A 20 2.54 15.64 -0.46
CA GLY A 20 2.37 15.96 0.96
C GLY A 20 1.07 15.39 1.54
N GLY A 21 0.56 14.31 0.95
CA GLY A 21 -0.77 13.78 1.24
C GLY A 21 -0.74 12.58 2.18
N GLU A 22 -1.93 12.12 2.51
CA GLU A 22 -2.16 10.86 3.22
C GLU A 22 -2.99 9.92 2.36
N ILE A 23 -2.82 8.62 2.55
CA ILE A 23 -3.65 7.60 1.90
C ILE A 23 -4.33 6.74 2.95
N GLY A 24 -5.66 6.70 2.92
CA GLY A 24 -6.45 5.84 3.80
C GLY A 24 -6.28 4.36 3.44
N ILE A 25 -6.41 3.48 4.45
CA ILE A 25 -6.27 2.03 4.27
C ILE A 25 -7.23 1.45 3.22
N GLY A 26 -8.46 1.97 3.12
CA GLY A 26 -9.44 1.52 2.12
C GLY A 26 -9.00 1.82 0.68
N SER A 27 -8.44 3.01 0.45
CA SER A 27 -7.88 3.40 -0.85
C SER A 27 -6.65 2.55 -1.21
N LEU A 28 -5.80 2.28 -0.22
CA LEU A 28 -4.62 1.43 -0.40
C LEU A 28 -5.02 -0.01 -0.77
N VAL A 29 -6.01 -0.58 -0.08
CA VAL A 29 -6.55 -1.92 -0.41
C VAL A 29 -7.09 -1.94 -1.83
N ARG A 30 -7.93 -0.98 -2.21
CA ARG A 30 -8.49 -0.90 -3.56
C ARG A 30 -7.42 -0.83 -4.65
N LEU A 31 -6.36 -0.03 -4.44
CA LEU A 31 -5.24 0.09 -5.37
C LEU A 31 -4.44 -1.21 -5.49
N LEU A 32 -4.04 -1.78 -4.35
CA LEU A 32 -3.17 -2.95 -4.32
C LEU A 32 -3.86 -4.25 -4.73
N SER A 33 -5.19 -4.35 -4.55
CA SER A 33 -5.99 -5.47 -5.05
C SER A 33 -5.91 -5.62 -6.57
N ASN A 34 -5.73 -4.53 -7.32
CA ASN A 34 -5.54 -4.58 -8.78
C ASN A 34 -4.24 -5.30 -9.20
N PHE A 35 -3.28 -5.47 -8.27
CA PHE A 35 -2.02 -6.18 -8.49
C PHE A 35 -2.07 -7.64 -8.01
N GLY A 36 -3.26 -8.16 -7.67
CA GLY A 36 -3.45 -9.53 -7.16
C GLY A 36 -3.04 -9.72 -5.71
N LEU A 37 -2.88 -8.64 -4.94
CA LEU A 37 -2.63 -8.71 -3.51
C LEU A 37 -3.94 -8.88 -2.74
N SER A 38 -4.01 -9.85 -1.84
CA SER A 38 -5.19 -10.02 -0.98
C SER A 38 -5.27 -8.90 0.04
N GLU A 39 -6.51 -8.51 0.40
CA GLU A 39 -6.74 -7.52 1.46
C GLU A 39 -6.04 -7.90 2.77
N GLN A 40 -6.02 -9.19 3.12
CA GLN A 40 -5.35 -9.67 4.32
C GLN A 40 -3.83 -9.48 4.26
N ALA A 41 -3.19 -9.74 3.11
CA ALA A 41 -1.77 -9.49 2.93
C ALA A 41 -1.43 -7.99 3.03
N ILE A 42 -2.31 -7.13 2.52
CA ILE A 42 -2.20 -5.67 2.58
C ILE A 42 -2.29 -5.20 4.04
N ARG A 43 -3.36 -5.56 4.77
CA ARG A 43 -3.54 -5.16 6.18
C ARG A 43 -2.43 -5.67 7.08
N SER A 44 -1.99 -6.92 6.90
CA SER A 44 -0.84 -7.48 7.63
C SER A 44 0.45 -6.69 7.35
N ALA A 45 0.66 -6.25 6.11
CA ALA A 45 1.84 -5.46 5.78
C ALA A 45 1.82 -4.07 6.41
N VAL A 46 0.67 -3.38 6.39
CA VAL A 46 0.52 -2.08 7.06
C VAL A 46 0.74 -2.20 8.56
N SER A 47 0.13 -3.20 9.21
CA SER A 47 0.31 -3.45 10.65
C SER A 47 1.76 -3.74 11.05
N ARG A 48 2.62 -4.19 10.13
CA ARG A 48 4.05 -4.44 10.36
C ARG A 48 4.95 -3.24 10.00
N MET A 49 4.36 -2.14 9.56
CA MET A 49 5.03 -0.88 9.25
C MET A 49 4.75 0.19 10.31
N CYS A 50 3.60 0.10 10.98
CA CYS A 50 3.33 0.79 12.25
C CYS A 50 4.17 0.17 13.37
#